data_AF-H9FHF8-F1
#
_entry.id   AF-H9FHF8-F1
#
_cell.length_a   1.000
_cell.length_b   1.000
_cell.length_c   1.000
_cell.angle_alpha   90.00
_cell.angle_beta   90.00
_cell.angle_gamma   90.00
#
_symmetry.space_group_name_H-M   'P 1'
#
loop_
_entity.id
_entity.type
_entity.pdbx_description
1 polymer ?
#
loop_
_entity_poly.entity_id
_entity_poly.type
_entity_poly.pdbx_seq_one_letter_code
_entity_poly.pdbx_strand_id
1 'polypeptide(L)'
;PTIGGKYCLGERRRHRSCNTDDCPPGSQDFREMQCSEFDSIPFRGKFYTWKTYRGGGVKACSLTCLAEGFNFYTERAAAVVDGTPCRP
;
A
#
# COMPACT_ATOMS: atom_id res chain seq x y z
N PRO A 1 -10.10 31.59 -1.65
CA PRO A 1 -10.89 32.51 -2.50
C PRO A 1 -10.20 33.86 -2.61
N THR A 2 -10.10 34.41 -3.80
CA THR A 2 -9.51 35.73 -4.03
C THR A 2 -10.51 36.85 -3.70
N ILE A 3 -9.99 38.03 -3.31
CA ILE A 3 -10.76 39.27 -3.08
C ILE A 3 -11.93 39.08 -2.09
N GLY A 4 -11.66 38.59 -0.88
CA GLY A 4 -12.67 38.51 0.20
C GLY A 4 -13.74 37.42 0.04
N GLY A 5 -13.59 36.50 -0.92
CA GLY A 5 -14.49 35.35 -1.02
C GLY A 5 -14.39 34.40 0.18
N LYS A 6 -15.49 33.68 0.46
CA LYS A 6 -15.56 32.67 1.54
C LYS A 6 -15.05 31.32 1.05
N TYR A 7 -14.37 30.58 1.90
CA TYR A 7 -13.93 29.22 1.58
C TYR A 7 -15.16 28.33 1.33
N CYS A 8 -15.07 27.47 0.30
CA CYS A 8 -16.09 26.46 0.07
C CYS A 8 -16.15 25.53 1.30
N LEU A 9 -17.35 25.39 1.85
CA LEU A 9 -17.63 24.47 2.95
C LEU A 9 -18.05 23.12 2.37
N GLY A 10 -17.65 22.04 3.03
CA GLY A 10 -17.95 20.67 2.61
C GLY A 10 -16.71 19.84 2.30
N GLU A 11 -16.94 18.59 1.93
CA GLU A 11 -15.88 17.65 1.57
C GLU A 11 -15.18 18.08 0.29
N ARG A 12 -13.85 18.12 0.32
CA ARG A 12 -13.03 18.46 -0.84
C ARG A 12 -12.81 17.28 -1.79
N ARG A 13 -13.11 16.06 -1.34
CA ARG A 13 -12.90 14.82 -2.09
C ARG A 13 -13.91 13.78 -1.65
N ARG A 14 -14.46 13.04 -2.63
CA ARG A 14 -15.36 11.91 -2.42
C ARG A 14 -14.80 10.72 -3.19
N HIS A 15 -14.80 9.56 -2.57
CA HIS A 15 -14.32 8.32 -3.18
C HIS A 15 -15.44 7.30 -3.25
N ARG A 16 -15.36 6.40 -4.23
CA ARG A 16 -16.24 5.25 -4.37
C ARG A 16 -15.42 4.09 -4.94
N SER A 17 -15.61 2.89 -4.37
CA SER A 17 -15.00 1.68 -4.91
C SER A 17 -15.57 1.35 -6.29
N CYS A 18 -14.69 0.96 -7.21
CA CYS A 18 -15.02 0.43 -8.53
C CYS A 18 -14.49 -1.01 -8.64
N ASN A 19 -15.01 -1.79 -9.61
CA ASN A 19 -14.63 -3.18 -9.83
C ASN A 19 -14.72 -4.02 -8.54
N THR A 20 -15.89 -3.97 -7.89
CA THR A 20 -16.13 -4.60 -6.58
C THR A 20 -16.37 -6.09 -6.65
N ASP A 21 -16.35 -6.68 -7.86
CA ASP A 21 -16.45 -8.12 -8.04
C ASP A 21 -15.18 -8.79 -7.52
N ASP A 22 -15.34 -9.93 -6.85
CA ASP A 22 -14.22 -10.66 -6.29
C ASP A 22 -13.24 -11.09 -7.40
N CYS A 23 -11.94 -11.02 -7.08
CA CYS A 23 -10.92 -11.55 -7.95
C CYS A 23 -11.09 -13.08 -8.11
N PRO A 24 -10.69 -13.67 -9.25
CA PRO A 24 -10.77 -15.11 -9.45
C PRO A 24 -10.14 -15.92 -8.30
N PRO A 25 -10.66 -17.11 -7.96
CA PRO A 25 -10.09 -17.93 -6.91
C PRO A 25 -8.62 -18.26 -7.23
N GLY A 26 -7.74 -18.13 -6.23
CA GLY A 26 -6.30 -18.28 -6.41
C GLY A 26 -5.57 -17.01 -6.85
N SER A 27 -6.27 -15.88 -6.98
CA SER A 27 -5.62 -14.58 -7.19
C SER A 27 -4.71 -14.24 -6.01
N GLN A 28 -3.56 -13.64 -6.32
CA GLN A 28 -2.62 -13.18 -5.32
C GLN A 28 -3.19 -11.97 -4.54
N ASP A 29 -2.86 -11.86 -3.26
CA ASP A 29 -3.19 -10.66 -2.47
C ASP A 29 -2.53 -9.42 -3.10
N PHE A 30 -3.32 -8.39 -3.38
CA PHE A 30 -2.82 -7.22 -4.10
C PHE A 30 -1.77 -6.43 -3.33
N ARG A 31 -1.75 -6.51 -1.99
CA ARG A 31 -0.69 -5.91 -1.17
C ARG A 31 0.61 -6.70 -1.28
N GLU A 32 0.52 -8.03 -1.36
CA GLU A 32 1.67 -8.89 -1.64
C GLU A 32 2.26 -8.62 -3.02
N MET A 33 1.42 -8.49 -4.04
CA MET A 33 1.84 -8.10 -5.40
C MET A 33 2.63 -6.77 -5.39
N GLN A 34 2.15 -5.77 -4.64
CA GLN A 34 2.85 -4.50 -4.47
C GLN A 34 4.23 -4.64 -3.81
N CYS A 35 4.42 -5.62 -2.91
CA CYS A 35 5.74 -5.90 -2.36
C CYS A 35 6.64 -6.59 -3.40
N SER A 36 6.13 -7.56 -4.17
CA SER A 36 6.92 -8.29 -5.17
C SER A 36 7.42 -7.41 -6.32
N GLU A 37 6.78 -6.29 -6.61
CA GLU A 37 7.32 -5.29 -7.56
C GLU A 37 8.74 -4.81 -7.17
N PHE A 38 9.06 -4.84 -5.88
CA PHE A 38 10.38 -4.46 -5.37
C PHE A 38 11.42 -5.58 -5.43
N ASP A 39 11.05 -6.81 -5.81
CA ASP A 39 12.00 -7.94 -5.93
C ASP A 39 13.05 -7.68 -7.00
N SER A 40 12.65 -6.98 -8.05
CA SER A 40 13.50 -6.56 -9.17
C SER A 40 14.34 -5.30 -8.87
N ILE A 41 14.19 -4.70 -7.68
CA ILE A 41 14.83 -3.44 -7.30
C ILE A 41 15.85 -3.69 -6.19
N PRO A 42 17.14 -3.36 -6.40
CA PRO A 42 18.16 -3.61 -5.40
C PRO A 42 17.92 -2.73 -4.15
N PHE A 43 17.95 -3.36 -2.98
CA PHE A 43 17.93 -2.68 -1.69
C PHE A 43 19.30 -2.84 -1.03
N ARG A 44 19.99 -1.73 -0.76
CA ARG A 44 21.35 -1.74 -0.18
C ARG A 44 22.32 -2.66 -0.96
N GLY A 45 22.20 -2.68 -2.29
CA GLY A 45 23.07 -3.44 -3.18
C GLY A 45 22.75 -4.93 -3.33
N LYS A 46 21.64 -5.41 -2.77
CA LYS A 46 21.18 -6.81 -2.91
C LYS A 46 19.72 -6.87 -3.34
N PHE A 47 19.36 -7.96 -4.01
CA PHE A 47 17.97 -8.29 -4.31
C PHE A 47 17.41 -9.15 -3.18
N TYR A 48 16.12 -8.94 -2.90
CA TYR A 48 15.40 -9.65 -1.86
C TYR A 48 14.03 -10.01 -2.43
N THR A 49 13.51 -11.16 -2.02
CA THR A 49 12.09 -11.50 -2.22
C THR A 49 11.29 -10.85 -1.11
N TRP A 50 10.31 -10.02 -1.46
CA TRP A 50 9.56 -9.21 -0.52
C TRP A 50 8.18 -9.78 -0.28
N LYS A 51 7.80 -9.91 0.99
CA LYS A 51 6.46 -10.32 1.42
C LYS A 51 5.78 -9.23 2.24
N THR A 52 4.46 -9.19 2.19
CA THR A 52 3.66 -8.25 3.00
C THR A 52 3.91 -8.46 4.49
N TYR A 53 4.23 -7.38 5.22
CA TYR A 53 4.36 -7.39 6.67
C TYR A 53 3.28 -6.54 7.34
N ARG A 54 2.44 -7.19 8.16
CA ARG A 54 1.33 -6.57 8.92
C ARG A 54 1.55 -6.64 10.44
N GLY A 55 2.80 -6.71 10.89
CA GLY A 55 3.14 -6.87 12.31
C GLY A 55 2.81 -5.65 13.18
N GLY A 56 2.94 -5.79 14.51
CA GLY A 56 2.69 -4.71 15.45
C GLY A 56 3.63 -3.52 15.25
N GLY A 57 3.07 -2.31 15.16
CA GLY A 57 3.84 -1.07 15.07
C GLY A 57 4.03 -0.50 13.66
N VAL A 58 3.57 -1.18 12.60
CA VAL A 58 3.54 -0.60 11.25
C VAL A 58 2.27 0.22 11.02
N LYS A 59 2.35 1.25 10.18
CA LYS A 59 1.15 2.01 9.79
C LYS A 59 0.24 1.11 8.96
N ALA A 60 -1.04 1.04 9.31
CA ALA A 60 -1.97 0.10 8.69
C ALA A 60 -2.00 0.20 7.16
N CYS A 61 -2.01 1.42 6.62
CA CYS A 61 -2.06 1.66 5.17
C CYS A 61 -0.68 1.85 4.52
N SER A 62 0.44 1.81 5.24
CA SER A 62 1.76 1.89 4.58
C SER A 62 2.10 0.55 3.94
N LEU A 63 2.87 0.58 2.85
CA LEU A 63 3.39 -0.63 2.24
C LEU A 63 4.68 -1.03 2.96
N THR A 64 4.57 -1.86 3.98
CA THR A 64 5.72 -2.44 4.68
C THR A 64 5.96 -3.85 4.19
N CYS A 65 7.19 -4.13 3.74
CA CYS A 65 7.57 -5.42 3.19
C CYS A 65 8.69 -6.05 4.02
N LEU A 66 8.53 -7.34 4.34
CA LEU A 66 9.51 -8.21 4.97
C LEU A 66 10.38 -8.86 3.89
N ALA A 67 11.70 -8.86 4.08
CA ALA A 67 12.59 -9.62 3.21
C ALA A 67 12.51 -11.11 3.59
N GLU A 68 11.99 -11.94 2.69
CA GLU A 68 11.81 -13.37 2.91
C GLU A 68 13.16 -14.07 3.16
N GLY A 69 13.22 -14.88 4.22
CA GLY A 69 14.46 -15.52 4.67
C GLY A 69 15.40 -14.60 5.46
N PHE A 70 15.02 -13.33 5.68
CA PHE A 70 15.78 -12.37 6.48
C PHE A 70 14.96 -11.81 7.64
N ASN A 71 15.64 -11.38 8.70
CA ASN A 71 15.01 -10.89 9.94
C ASN A 71 14.75 -9.38 9.92
N PHE A 72 14.41 -8.79 8.77
CA PHE A 72 14.12 -7.35 8.70
C PHE A 72 12.99 -7.03 7.72
N TYR A 73 12.27 -5.95 8.03
CA TYR A 73 11.23 -5.37 7.18
C TYR A 73 11.53 -3.88 6.96
N THR A 74 10.92 -3.31 5.93
CA THR A 74 11.08 -1.89 5.62
C THR A 74 9.83 -1.30 4.97
N GLU A 75 9.57 -0.02 5.21
CA GLU A 75 8.52 0.74 4.53
C GLU A 75 8.98 1.00 3.08
N ARG A 76 8.31 0.39 2.10
CA ARG A 76 8.59 0.57 0.66
C ARG A 76 7.78 1.70 0.05
N ALA A 77 6.60 2.00 0.61
CA ALA A 77 5.80 3.15 0.25
C ALA A 77 4.99 3.68 1.44
N ALA A 78 4.76 4.99 1.47
CA ALA A 78 4.00 5.66 2.53
C ALA A 78 2.52 5.21 2.59
N ALA A 79 1.96 4.81 1.45
CA ALA A 79 0.61 4.28 1.31
C ALA A 79 0.60 3.12 0.30
N VAL A 80 -0.25 2.13 0.56
CA VAL A 80 -0.66 1.12 -0.43
C VAL A 80 -1.50 1.76 -1.53
N VAL A 81 -1.57 1.12 -2.70
CA VAL A 81 -2.39 1.59 -3.82
C VAL A 81 -3.87 1.66 -3.41
N ASP A 82 -4.58 2.70 -3.86
CA ASP A 82 -6.01 2.89 -3.58
C ASP A 82 -6.82 1.62 -3.93
N GLY A 83 -7.72 1.23 -3.04
CA GLY A 83 -8.47 -0.03 -3.13
C GLY A 83 -7.79 -1.21 -2.43
N THR A 84 -6.51 -1.13 -2.09
CA THR A 84 -5.85 -2.16 -1.28
C THR A 84 -6.32 -2.09 0.18
N PRO A 85 -6.81 -3.19 0.77
CA PRO A 85 -7.24 -3.19 2.16
C PRO A 85 -6.06 -2.98 3.11
N CYS A 86 -6.15 -1.94 3.96
CA CYS A 86 -5.11 -1.64 4.95
C CYS A 86 -5.12 -2.61 6.13
N ARG A 87 -6.30 -3.10 6.49
CA ARG A 87 -6.53 -4.11 7.54
C ARG A 87 -7.11 -5.37 6.88
N PRO A 88 -6.78 -6.56 7.40
CA PRO A 88 -7.50 -7.78 7.02
C PRO A 88 -8.99 -7.66 7.32
#